data_AF-A0ABD6SDQ7-F1
#
_entry.id   AF-A0ABD6SDQ7-F1
#
_cell.length_a   1.000
_cell.length_b   1.000
_cell.length_c   1.000
_cell.angle_alpha   90.00
_cell.angle_beta   90.00
_cell.angle_gamma   90.00
#
_symmetry.space_group_name_H-M   'P 1'
#
loop_
_entity.id
_entity.type
_entity.pdbx_description
1 polymer ?
#
loop_
_entity_poly.entity_id
_entity_poly.type
_entity_poly.pdbx_seq_one_letter_code
_entity_poly.pdbx_strand_id
1 'polypeptide(L)'
;MKAAEMSKKQKTPLLILQGERDYQVLSKIEIPYWKEQLKERDNIDYRLYPKLNHFFTEGNGELSKPDEYYSPANIPEYVINDIATWVQGRSK
;
A
#
# COMPACT_ATOMS: atom_id res chain seq x y z
N MET A 1 15.83 -2.14 12.29
CA MET A 1 15.93 -1.72 10.88
C MET A 1 14.54 -1.82 10.29
N LYS A 2 14.01 -0.73 9.71
CA LYS A 2 12.65 -0.72 9.14
C LYS A 2 12.63 -1.48 7.79
N ALA A 3 11.48 -2.02 7.39
CA ALA A 3 11.34 -2.77 6.13
C ALA A 3 11.79 -1.98 4.89
N ALA A 4 11.56 -0.67 4.85
CA ALA A 4 12.02 0.19 3.76
C ALA A 4 13.55 0.24 3.65
N GLU A 5 14.29 0.25 4.75
CA GLU A 5 15.76 0.26 4.77
C GLU A 5 16.33 -1.06 4.25
N MET A 6 15.72 -2.18 4.64
CA MET A 6 16.10 -3.52 4.14
C MET A 6 15.88 -3.63 2.63
N SER A 7 14.78 -3.06 2.15
CA SER A 7 14.36 -3.13 0.75
C SER A 7 15.33 -2.41 -0.20
N LYS A 8 16.18 -1.49 0.29
CA LYS A 8 17.23 -0.84 -0.50
C LYS A 8 18.15 -1.82 -1.21
N LYS A 9 18.47 -2.93 -0.55
CA LYS A 9 19.44 -3.92 -1.06
C LYS A 9 18.81 -4.98 -1.96
N GLN A 10 17.47 -5.04 -2.03
CA GLN A 10 16.80 -5.97 -2.92
C GLN A 10 16.93 -5.51 -4.38
N LYS A 11 16.86 -6.46 -5.31
CA LYS A 11 16.94 -6.19 -6.75
C LYS A 11 15.64 -6.52 -7.48
N THR A 12 14.78 -7.33 -6.88
CA THR A 12 13.47 -7.68 -7.42
C THR A 12 12.55 -6.46 -7.44
N PRO A 13 11.71 -6.28 -8.48
CA PRO A 13 10.69 -5.23 -8.49
C PRO A 13 9.81 -5.28 -7.24
N LEU A 14 9.38 -4.11 -6.75
CA LEU A 14 8.52 -4.01 -5.56
C LEU A 14 7.24 -3.25 -5.89
N LEU A 15 6.12 -3.75 -5.36
CA LEU A 15 4.84 -3.05 -5.33
C LEU A 15 4.53 -2.66 -3.88
N ILE A 16 4.31 -1.37 -3.64
CA ILE A 16 3.93 -0.83 -2.33
C ILE A 16 2.50 -0.30 -2.44
N LEU A 17 1.61 -0.92 -1.67
CA LEU A 17 0.18 -0.58 -1.61
C LEU A 17 -0.16 0.01 -0.25
N GLN A 18 -0.98 1.07 -0.21
CA GLN A 18 -1.41 1.68 1.06
C GLN A 18 -2.84 2.20 0.97
N GLY A 19 -3.66 1.87 1.97
CA GLY A 19 -4.93 2.56 2.21
C GLY A 19 -4.69 3.90 2.89
N GLU A 20 -5.26 4.99 2.34
CA GLU A 20 -4.99 6.33 2.87
C GLU A 20 -5.79 6.68 4.12
N ARG A 21 -6.85 5.92 4.41
CA ARG A 21 -7.62 6.06 5.65
C ARG A 21 -7.02 5.27 6.81
N ASP A 22 -5.90 4.57 6.63
CA ASP A 22 -5.28 3.80 7.70
C ASP A 22 -4.82 4.70 8.85
N TYR A 23 -5.49 4.60 10.01
CA TYR A 23 -5.16 5.39 11.19
C TYR A 23 -3.98 4.82 11.99
N GLN A 24 -3.63 3.54 11.78
CA GLN A 24 -2.52 2.87 12.46
C GLN A 24 -1.21 3.15 11.73
N VAL A 25 -1.27 3.25 10.40
CA VAL A 25 -0.11 3.44 9.51
C VAL A 25 -0.40 4.58 8.54
N LEU A 26 -0.09 5.81 8.98
CA LEU A 26 -0.45 7.02 8.24
C LEU A 26 0.29 7.12 6.90
N SER A 27 -0.46 7.09 5.79
CA SER A 27 0.10 7.19 4.43
C SER A 27 0.92 8.46 4.20
N LYS A 28 0.49 9.59 4.78
CA LYS A 28 1.18 10.88 4.74
C LYS A 28 2.59 10.84 5.35
N ILE A 29 2.89 9.85 6.20
CA ILE A 29 4.21 9.66 6.82
C ILE A 29 4.97 8.53 6.12
N GLU A 30 4.32 7.37 5.96
CA GLU A 30 5.01 6.17 5.51
C GLU A 30 5.35 6.20 4.02
N ILE A 31 4.49 6.73 3.16
CA ILE A 31 4.78 6.78 1.71
C ILE A 31 5.98 7.69 1.41
N PRO A 32 6.07 8.93 1.95
CA PRO A 32 7.28 9.73 1.81
C PRO A 32 8.53 9.02 2.34
N TYR A 33 8.43 8.32 3.48
CA TYR A 33 9.55 7.56 4.02
C TYR A 33 10.00 6.44 3.07
N TRP A 34 9.07 5.64 2.54
CA TRP A 34 9.37 4.60 1.54
C TRP A 34 9.98 5.18 0.26
N LYS A 35 9.47 6.31 -0.24
CA LYS A 35 10.03 7.00 -1.41
C LYS A 35 11.46 7.48 -1.16
N GLU A 36 11.72 8.08 0.00
CA GLU A 36 13.07 8.52 0.36
C GLU A 36 14.05 7.34 0.49
N GLN A 37 13.63 6.26 1.16
CA GLN A 37 14.51 5.10 1.31
C GLN A 37 14.81 4.42 -0.03
N LEU A 38 13.86 4.41 -0.98
CA LEU A 38 14.01 3.70 -2.25
C LEU A 38 14.29 4.62 -3.45
N LYS A 39 14.66 5.88 -3.23
CA LYS A 39 14.85 6.88 -4.30
C LYS A 39 15.89 6.50 -5.37
N GLU A 40 16.86 5.65 -5.01
CA GLU A 40 17.90 5.14 -5.90
C GLU A 40 17.44 3.92 -6.73
N ARG A 41 16.16 3.52 -6.60
CA ARG A 41 15.59 2.37 -7.31
C ARG A 41 14.51 2.85 -8.29
N ASP A 42 14.60 2.36 -9.52
CA ASP A 42 13.69 2.66 -10.63
C ASP A 42 12.61 1.60 -10.86
N ASN A 43 12.65 0.51 -10.09
CA ASN A 43 11.75 -0.65 -10.23
C ASN A 43 10.74 -0.78 -9.09
N ILE A 44 10.24 0.36 -8.60
CA ILE A 44 9.26 0.44 -7.51
C ILE A 44 7.97 1.07 -8.01
N ASP A 45 6.85 0.39 -7.80
CA ASP A 45 5.52 0.92 -8.06
C ASP A 45 4.81 1.22 -6.74
N TYR A 46 4.20 2.40 -6.65
CA TYR A 46 3.41 2.84 -5.49
C TYR A 46 1.95 2.99 -5.91
N ARG A 47 1.02 2.41 -5.14
CA ARG A 47 -0.42 2.65 -5.32
C ARG A 47 -1.06 2.99 -3.99
N LEU A 48 -1.79 4.09 -3.97
CA LEU A 48 -2.50 4.57 -2.79
C LEU A 48 -4.00 4.50 -3.09
N TYR A 49 -4.77 4.07 -2.09
CA TYR A 49 -6.21 3.88 -2.22
C TYR A 49 -6.94 4.82 -1.24
N PRO A 50 -7.55 5.92 -1.73
CA PRO A 50 -8.10 6.97 -0.87
C PRO A 50 -9.20 6.54 0.09
N LYS A 51 -9.92 5.46 -0.23
CA LYS A 51 -11.08 4.99 0.55
C LYS A 51 -10.76 3.84 1.51
N LEU A 52 -9.52 3.35 1.49
CA LEU A 52 -9.16 2.09 2.16
C LEU A 52 -8.53 2.30 3.52
N ASN A 53 -8.96 1.48 4.47
CA ASN A 53 -8.38 1.39 5.81
C ASN A 53 -7.19 0.41 5.86
N HIS A 54 -6.75 0.08 7.07
CA HIS A 54 -5.65 -0.86 7.34
C HIS A 54 -5.84 -2.25 6.72
N PHE A 55 -7.09 -2.74 6.62
CA PHE A 55 -7.42 -4.05 6.07
C PHE A 55 -7.76 -4.02 4.57
N PHE A 56 -7.52 -2.89 3.91
CA PHE A 56 -7.93 -2.67 2.52
C PHE A 56 -9.43 -2.81 2.29
N THR A 57 -10.27 -2.45 3.27
CA THR A 57 -11.72 -2.36 3.09
C THR A 57 -12.17 -0.90 2.95
N GLU A 58 -13.22 -0.67 2.17
CA GLU A 58 -13.73 0.68 1.94
C GLU A 58 -14.45 1.25 3.17
N GLY A 59 -14.33 2.56 3.35
CA GLY A 59 -15.13 3.32 4.30
C GLY A 59 -15.13 4.80 3.98
N ASN A 60 -15.63 5.61 4.91
CA ASN A 60 -15.91 7.03 4.70
C ASN A 60 -15.17 7.94 5.68
N GLY A 61 -14.98 9.21 5.31
CA GLY A 61 -14.23 10.17 6.13
C GLY A 61 -12.70 10.05 5.94
N GLU A 62 -11.96 10.98 6.54
CA GLU A 62 -10.51 11.12 6.29
C GLU A 62 -9.67 9.96 6.85
N LEU A 63 -9.94 9.52 8.07
CA LEU A 63 -9.29 8.38 8.70
C LEU A 63 -10.33 7.35 9.13
N SER A 64 -9.93 6.09 9.07
CA SER A 64 -10.70 4.96 9.59
C SER A 64 -10.69 4.94 11.11
N LYS A 65 -11.67 4.25 11.66
CA LYS A 65 -11.82 4.05 13.10
C LYS A 65 -11.77 2.55 13.45
N PRO A 66 -11.39 2.20 14.70
CA PRO A 66 -11.31 0.80 15.12
C PRO A 66 -12.63 0.01 14.98
N ASP A 67 -13.79 0.68 15.07
CA ASP A 67 -15.10 0.05 14.97
C ASP A 67 -15.44 -0.45 13.57
N GLU A 68 -14.85 0.14 12.52
CA GLU A 68 -15.00 -0.33 11.13
C GLU A 68 -14.52 -1.77 10.96
N TYR A 69 -13.60 -2.26 11.79
CA TYR A 69 -13.05 -3.62 11.71
C TYR A 69 -14.05 -4.70 12.10
N TYR A 70 -15.11 -4.35 12.83
CA TYR A 70 -16.17 -5.30 13.21
C TYR A 70 -17.21 -5.49 12.10
N SER A 71 -17.16 -4.70 11.03
CA SER A 71 -18.04 -4.86 9.88
C SER A 71 -17.38 -5.76 8.85
N PRO A 72 -17.98 -6.91 8.50
CA PRO A 72 -17.44 -7.78 7.46
C PRO A 72 -17.38 -7.04 6.11
N ALA A 73 -16.22 -7.06 5.48
CA ALA A 73 -16.01 -6.49 4.15
C ALA A 73 -14.90 -7.26 3.43
N ASN A 74 -14.92 -7.19 2.11
CA ASN A 74 -13.90 -7.77 1.26
C ASN A 74 -12.92 -6.69 0.79
N ILE A 75 -11.72 -7.12 0.43
CA ILE A 75 -10.80 -6.28 -0.36
C ILE A 75 -11.49 -5.98 -1.70
N PRO A 76 -11.59 -4.71 -2.14
CA PRO A 76 -12.21 -4.37 -3.40
C PRO A 76 -11.50 -4.99 -4.60
N GLU A 77 -12.29 -5.33 -5.61
CA GLU A 77 -11.79 -5.97 -6.82
C GLU A 77 -10.70 -5.16 -7.52
N TYR A 78 -10.76 -3.82 -7.46
CA TYR A 78 -9.74 -2.98 -8.06
C TYR A 78 -8.34 -3.18 -7.45
N VAL A 79 -8.23 -3.48 -6.15
CA VAL A 79 -6.95 -3.77 -5.51
C VAL A 79 -6.41 -5.11 -6.01
N ILE A 80 -7.28 -6.12 -6.10
CA ILE A 80 -6.94 -7.45 -6.58
C ILE A 80 -6.47 -7.38 -8.04
N ASN A 81 -7.23 -6.68 -8.88
CA ASN A 81 -6.92 -6.48 -10.30
C ASN A 81 -5.62 -5.70 -10.49
N ASP A 82 -5.34 -4.72 -9.65
CA ASP A 82 -4.07 -3.97 -9.67
C ASP A 82 -2.86 -4.86 -9.35
N ILE A 83 -2.97 -5.73 -8.34
CA ILE A 83 -1.93 -6.71 -7.99
C ILE A 83 -1.73 -7.69 -9.14
N ALA A 84 -2.81 -8.28 -9.66
CA ALA A 84 -2.75 -9.26 -10.75
C ALA A 84 -2.12 -8.65 -12.01
N THR A 85 -2.54 -7.44 -12.39
CA THR A 85 -1.99 -6.70 -13.52
C THR A 85 -0.50 -6.41 -13.32
N TRP A 86 -0.09 -6.02 -12.11
CA TRP A 86 1.31 -5.76 -11.81
C TRP A 86 2.16 -7.04 -11.95
N VAL A 87 1.72 -8.16 -11.38
CA VAL A 87 2.44 -9.44 -11.48
C VAL A 87 2.56 -9.90 -12.95
N GLN A 88 1.47 -9.84 -13.71
CA GLN A 88 1.46 -10.22 -15.12
C GLN A 88 2.37 -9.31 -15.96
N GLY A 89 2.40 -8.01 -15.69
CA GLY A 89 3.27 -7.06 -16.36
C GLY A 89 4.77 -7.30 -16.10
N ARG A 90 5.12 -8.01 -15.02
CA ARG A 90 6.51 -8.34 -14.64
C ARG A 90 6.95 -9.76 -15.07
N SER A 91 6.03 -10.60 -15.54
CA SER A 91 6.29 -12.00 -15.90
C SER A 91 6.76 -12.19 -17.36
N LYS A 92 7.37 -11.15 -17.96
CA LYS A 92 7.92 -11.20 -19.33
C LYS A 92 9.41 -11.49 -19.33
#